data_AF-A0A2M9P5I3-F1
#
_entry.id   AF-A0A2M9P5I3-F1
#
_cell.length_a   1.000
_cell.length_b   1.000
_cell.length_c   1.000
_cell.angle_alpha   90.00
_cell.angle_beta   90.00
_cell.angle_gamma   90.00
#
_symmetry.space_group_name_H-M   'P 1'
#
loop_
_entity.id
_entity.type
_entity.pdbx_description
1 polymer ?
#
loop_
_entity_poly.entity_id
_entity_poly.type
_entity_poly.pdbx_seq_one_letter_code
_entity_poly.pdbx_strand_id
1 'polypeptide(L)' 'MTFLLDVNVLIALTDPAHVAHDDAHVWFAATGRHAWATCPITENGVLRILGNPKYPNSPGSPA' A
#
# COMPACT_ATOMS: atom_id res chain seq x y z
N MET A 1 2.20 12.47 16.46
CA MET A 1 2.48 11.03 16.31
C MET A 1 2.43 10.74 14.82
N THR A 2 3.41 10.03 14.26
CA THR A 2 3.43 9.68 12.82
C THR A 2 3.52 8.17 12.67
N PHE A 3 2.73 7.58 11.78
CA PHE A 3 2.69 6.16 11.48
C PHE A 3 3.60 5.85 10.29
N LEU A 4 4.67 5.08 10.50
CA LEU A 4 5.45 4.54 9.39
C LEU A 4 4.72 3.31 8.83
N LEU A 5 4.20 3.42 7.60
CA LEU A 5 3.42 2.34 7.01
C LEU A 5 4.32 1.20 6.52
N ASP A 6 3.81 -0.02 6.69
CA ASP A 6 4.40 -1.23 6.12
C ASP A 6 3.97 -1.40 4.65
N VAL A 7 4.72 -2.22 3.91
CA VAL A 7 4.45 -2.59 2.52
C VAL A 7 3.01 -3.10 2.35
N ASN A 8 2.54 -3.93 3.27
CA ASN A 8 1.24 -4.57 3.20
C ASN A 8 0.09 -3.56 3.32
N VAL A 9 0.25 -2.51 4.15
CA VAL A 9 -0.76 -1.44 4.27
C VAL A 9 -0.81 -0.61 2.99
N LEU A 10 0.35 -0.29 2.40
CA LEU A 10 0.38 0.45 1.14
C LEU A 10 -0.20 -0.37 -0.03
N ILE A 11 0.04 -1.68 -0.07
CA ILE A 11 -0.61 -2.57 -1.04
C ILE A 11 -2.13 -2.58 -0.80
N ALA A 12 -2.58 -2.75 0.44
CA ALA A 12 -4.01 -2.73 0.77
C ALA A 12 -4.70 -1.43 0.35
N LEU A 13 -4.03 -0.28 0.48
CA LEU A 13 -4.56 1.01 0.03
C LEU A 13 -4.63 1.14 -1.51
N THR A 14 -3.82 0.38 -2.25
CA THR A 14 -3.69 0.49 -3.71
C THR A 14 -4.48 -0.59 -4.46
N ASP A 15 -4.61 -1.78 -3.90
CA ASP A 15 -5.25 -2.96 -4.52
C ASP A 15 -6.64 -3.20 -3.92
N PRO A 16 -7.74 -2.95 -4.69
CA PRO A 16 -9.12 -3.19 -4.24
C PRO A 16 -9.45 -4.64 -3.93
N ALA A 17 -8.70 -5.60 -4.47
CA ALA A 17 -8.91 -7.03 -4.21
C ALA A 17 -8.05 -7.54 -3.05
N HIS A 18 -7.28 -6.67 -2.39
CA HIS A 18 -6.55 -7.03 -1.17
C HIS A 18 -7.53 -7.26 -0.01
N VAL A 19 -7.32 -8.34 0.76
CA VAL A 19 -8.23 -8.74 1.85
C VAL A 19 -8.47 -7.63 2.90
N ALA A 20 -7.50 -6.74 3.08
CA ALA A 20 -7.56 -5.62 4.03
C ALA A 20 -7.85 -4.26 3.37
N HIS A 21 -8.33 -4.23 2.12
CA HIS A 21 -8.56 -2.97 1.40
C HIS A 21 -9.48 -2.02 2.17
N ASP A 22 -10.66 -2.51 2.55
CA ASP A 22 -11.67 -1.70 3.23
C ASP A 22 -11.18 -1.23 4.61
N ASP A 23 -10.59 -2.12 5.41
CA ASP A 23 -10.05 -1.80 6.73
C ASP A 23 -8.93 -0.75 6.65
N ALA A 24 -8.03 -0.88 5.67
CA ALA A 24 -6.94 0.06 5.43
C ALA A 24 -7.50 1.44 5.04
N HIS A 25 -8.48 1.50 4.15
CA HIS A 25 -9.12 2.76 3.73
C HIS A 25 -9.91 3.42 4.86
N VAL A 26 -10.66 2.65 5.66
CA VAL A 26 -11.38 3.15 6.84
C VAL A 26 -10.39 3.78 7.84
N TRP A 27 -9.32 3.06 8.19
CA TRP A 27 -8.31 3.58 9.09
C TRP A 27 -7.56 4.78 8.51
N PHE A 28 -7.20 4.74 7.22
CA PHE A 28 -6.47 5.82 6.58
C PHE A 28 -7.31 7.09 6.48
N ALA A 29 -8.60 6.98 6.16
CA ALA A 29 -9.52 8.11 6.13
C ALA A 29 -9.71 8.75 7.52
N ALA A 30 -9.82 7.93 8.57
CA ALA A 30 -10.04 8.41 9.93
C ALA A 30 -8.78 8.97 10.60
N THR A 31 -7.62 8.36 10.34
CA THR A 31 -6.38 8.62 11.10
C THR A 31 -5.16 8.81 10.19
N GLY A 32 -4.89 7.84 9.30
CA GLY A 32 -3.63 7.76 8.55
C GLY A 32 -3.35 8.97 7.65
N ARG A 33 -4.38 9.54 7.02
CA ARG A 33 -4.26 10.66 6.06
C ARG A 33 -3.56 11.90 6.61
N HIS A 34 -3.59 12.10 7.92
CA HIS A 34 -3.02 13.29 8.57
C HIS A 34 -1.62 13.07 9.13
N ALA A 35 -1.18 11.81 9.25
CA ALA A 35 -0.01 11.48 10.06
C ALA A 35 0.66 10.17 9.64
N TRP A 36 0.93 9.98 8.35
CA TRP A 36 1.66 8.82 7.86
C TRP A 36 3.00 9.20 7.21
N ALA A 37 3.90 8.24 7.18
CA ALA A 37 5.17 8.30 6.48
C ALA A 37 5.48 6.94 5.84
N THR A 38 6.44 6.94 4.93
CA THR A 38 7.06 5.75 4.35
C THR A 38 8.58 5.87 4.46
N CYS A 39 9.32 4.86 3.99
CA CYS A 39 10.77 4.88 3.89
C CYS A 39 11.25 4.12 2.65
N PRO A 40 12.51 4.30 2.22
CA PRO A 40 13.01 3.72 0.97
C PRO A 40 12.87 2.20 0.88
N ILE A 41 13.01 1.47 1.99
CA ILE A 41 12.84 0.01 1.99
C ILE A 41 11.38 -0.40 1.78
N THR A 42 10.42 0.32 2.38
CA THR A 42 8.98 0.10 2.18
C THR A 42 8.58 0.44 0.75
N GLU A 43 9.04 1.59 0.21
CA GLU A 43 8.75 2.02 -1.16
C GLU A 43 9.24 0.99 -2.20
N ASN A 44 10.48 0.52 -2.06
CA ASN A 44 11.02 -0.54 -2.91
C ASN A 44 10.24 -1.85 -2.77
N GLY A 45 9.78 -2.18 -1.56
CA GLY A 45 8.92 -3.34 -1.32
C GLY A 45 7.60 -3.27 -2.09
N VAL A 46 6.92 -2.12 -2.06
CA VAL A 46 5.67 -1.89 -2.81
C VAL A 46 5.89 -2.05 -4.30
N LEU A 47 6.91 -1.38 -4.87
CA LEU A 47 7.23 -1.47 -6.30
C LEU A 47 7.54 -2.91 -6.73
N ARG A 48 8.26 -3.67 -5.91
CA ARG A 48 8.61 -5.06 -6.19
C ARG A 48 7.39 -5.98 -6.21
N ILE A 49 6.39 -5.75 -5.36
CA ILE A 49 5.18 -6.57 -5.34
C ILE A 49 4.22 -6.16 -6.46
N LEU A 50 3.87 -4.87 -6.55
CA LEU A 50 2.93 -4.38 -7.56
C LEU A 50 3.47 -4.52 -8.99
N GLY A 51 4.78 -4.41 -9.19
CA GLY A 51 5.41 -4.61 -10.51
C GLY A 51 5.66 -6.07 -10.88
N ASN A 52 5.35 -7.04 -10.01
CA ASN A 52 5.57 -8.45 -10.31
C ASN A 52 4.45 -8.98 -11.23
N PRO A 53 4.77 -9.54 -12.41
CA PRO A 53 3.76 -10.11 -13.32
C PRO A 53 2.91 -11.24 -12.72
N LYS A 54 3.39 -11.88 -11.65
CA LYS A 54 2.65 -12.92 -10.92
C LYS A 54 1.75 -12.36 -9.82
N TYR A 55 1.83 -11.07 -9.51
CA TYR A 55 0.89 -10.45 -8.58
C TYR A 55 -0.45 -10.22 -9.30
N PRO A 56 -1.54 -10.87 -8.86
CA PRO A 56 -2.76 -11.00 -9.65
C PRO A 56 -3.45 -9.67 -9.95
N ASN A 57 -3.29 -8.68 -9.08
CA ASN A 57 -3.93 -7.38 -9.18
C ASN A 57 -2.90 -6.27 -9.46
N SER A 58 -1.81 -6.61 -10.13
CA SER A 58 -0.85 -5.61 -10.57
C SER A 58 -1.57 -4.58 -11.45
N PRO A 59 -1.42 -3.27 -11.18
CA PRO A 59 -1.97 -2.23 -12.06
C PRO A 59 -1.32 -2.21 -13.46
N GLY A 60 -0.37 -3.13 -13.72
CA GLY A 60 0.44 -3.17 -14.93
C GLY A 60 1.79 -2.49 -14.74
N SER A 61 2.64 -2.57 -15.76
CA SER A 61 3.89 -1.81 -15.79
C SER A 61 3.57 -0.30 -15.80
N PRO A 62 4.28 0.55 -15.03
CA PRO A 62 4.16 2.01 -15.12
C PRO A 62 4.65 2.62 -16.45
N ALA A 63 5.00 1.77 -17.42
CA ALA A 63 5.65 2.14 -18.68
C ALA A 63 4.69 1.97 -19.87
#